data_AF-A0A534SVB7-F1
#
_entry.id   AF-A0A534SVB7-F1
#
_cell.length_a   1.000
_cell.length_b   1.000
_cell.length_c   1.000
_cell.angle_alpha   90.00
_cell.angle_beta   90.00
_cell.angle_gamma   90.00
#
_symmetry.space_group_name_H-M   'P 1'
#
loop_
_entity.id
_entity.type
_entity.pdbx_description
1 polymer ?
#
loop_
_entity_poly.entity_id
_entity_poly.type
_entity_poly.pdbx_seq_one_letter_code
_entity_poly.pdbx_strand_id
1 'polypeptide(L)'
;MLRDRTRTALGAAAALALVTSAASAPVPKNLPRGVSEVLYEIVVPPGAEPTPEKVALGDKLFNEKRLSANDQVACATCHDPAKGFVDHKPLAEGIAAPAQRTQRNSPTVLNAMFNAAQFWDGRAPTLEEQAKLPILNPIEMGQKSPDDVVAKLRGISEYRSAFQQVFGHDLTYDDVAAAIAAFERTQYAGDAPFDRFVAGDEKAIDESAKRGWGLFNGKGRCNACHAFSTVSPLFSDQKFHNIGIAAHKTDFIDLARKATAIVRSGDLKQIDELAIQSNLSELGRFLVTKNSNDIGAFKTPGLRNVAVTSPYMHDGSLATLWDVMDHYNKGGVPNPNLDGGMQRLGLTEAEIDDMVSFMASLTSAKLGEFGKQEMARQQARKNVRPERDTAVATGKKGDLGDLAPTPDRAKPAAFGVLVRKGTSYD
;
A
#
# COMPACT_ATOMS: atom_id res chain seq x y z
N MET A 1 22.57 7.03 -69.47
CA MET A 1 21.39 6.89 -70.35
C MET A 1 20.51 5.80 -69.75
N LEU A 2 19.20 6.06 -69.66
CA LEU A 2 18.12 5.22 -69.11
C LEU A 2 17.93 5.19 -67.57
N ARG A 3 16.63 5.38 -67.23
CA ARG A 3 15.86 4.86 -66.07
C ARG A 3 16.11 5.58 -64.72
N ASP A 4 15.12 5.95 -63.91
CA ASP A 4 13.69 5.65 -63.84
C ASP A 4 13.06 6.50 -62.68
N ARG A 5 11.72 6.58 -62.66
CA ARG A 5 10.82 6.89 -61.52
C ARG A 5 10.51 8.34 -61.14
N THR A 6 9.45 8.85 -61.76
CA THR A 6 8.52 9.81 -61.17
C THR A 6 7.85 9.22 -59.92
N ARG A 7 8.01 9.86 -58.76
CA ARG A 7 7.24 9.58 -57.54
C ARG A 7 6.03 10.49 -57.49
N THR A 8 4.85 9.89 -57.58
CA THR A 8 3.56 10.45 -57.21
C THR A 8 3.53 10.70 -55.70
N ALA A 9 3.34 11.95 -55.28
CA ALA A 9 3.03 12.30 -53.90
C ALA A 9 1.50 12.28 -53.72
N LEU A 10 0.97 11.22 -53.12
CA LEU A 10 -0.37 11.25 -52.52
C LEU A 10 -0.25 11.96 -51.17
N GLY A 11 -0.85 13.14 -51.06
CA GLY A 11 -1.03 13.83 -49.78
C GLY A 11 -2.07 13.10 -48.94
N ALA A 12 -1.62 12.43 -47.88
CA ALA A 12 -2.51 11.97 -46.82
C ALA A 12 -2.73 13.13 -45.84
N ALA A 13 -3.90 13.76 -45.91
CA ALA A 13 -4.36 14.68 -44.88
C ALA A 13 -4.71 13.85 -43.63
N ALA A 14 -3.83 13.89 -42.61
CA ALA A 14 -4.14 13.34 -41.30
C ALA A 14 -5.16 14.27 -40.61
N ALA A 15 -6.39 13.79 -40.46
CA ALA A 15 -7.36 14.43 -39.58
C ALA A 15 -6.89 14.27 -38.14
N LEU A 16 -6.42 15.37 -37.54
CA LEU A 16 -6.14 15.45 -36.11
C LEU A 16 -7.49 15.40 -35.38
N ALA A 17 -7.87 14.23 -34.85
CA ALA A 17 -8.98 14.14 -33.93
C ALA A 17 -8.59 14.91 -32.65
N LEU A 18 -9.26 16.03 -32.40
CA LEU A 18 -9.21 16.72 -31.13
C LEU A 18 -9.68 15.75 -30.04
N VAL A 19 -8.75 15.25 -29.24
CA VAL A 19 -9.06 14.63 -27.95
C VAL A 19 -9.63 15.73 -27.09
N THR A 20 -10.95 15.84 -27.04
CA THR A 20 -11.64 16.65 -26.04
C THR A 20 -11.23 16.14 -24.66
N SER A 21 -10.51 16.97 -23.90
CA SER A 21 -10.16 16.65 -22.52
C SER A 21 -11.47 16.54 -21.72
N ALA A 22 -11.85 15.32 -21.35
CA ALA A 22 -12.87 15.13 -20.34
C ALA A 22 -12.41 15.89 -19.08
N ALA A 23 -13.27 16.77 -18.57
CA ALA A 23 -12.96 17.58 -17.39
C ALA A 23 -12.65 16.65 -16.21
N SER A 24 -11.56 16.93 -15.49
CA SER A 24 -11.22 16.21 -14.26
C SER A 24 -12.32 16.37 -13.22
N ALA A 25 -12.45 15.36 -12.35
CA ALA A 25 -13.34 15.41 -11.21
C ALA A 25 -13.10 16.69 -10.38
N PRO A 26 -14.16 17.42 -9.95
CA PRO A 26 -13.97 18.60 -9.13
C PRO A 26 -13.36 18.21 -7.79
N VAL A 27 -12.22 18.84 -7.46
CA VAL A 27 -11.56 18.68 -6.16
C VAL A 27 -12.48 19.17 -5.03
N PRO A 28 -12.61 18.42 -3.92
CA PRO A 28 -13.30 18.90 -2.74
C PRO A 28 -12.70 20.23 -2.26
N LYS A 29 -13.54 21.23 -2.00
CA LYS A 29 -13.11 22.60 -1.67
C LYS A 29 -12.22 22.74 -0.41
N ASN A 30 -12.14 21.70 0.43
CA ASN A 30 -11.45 21.73 1.72
C ASN A 30 -10.74 20.39 2.00
N LEU A 31 -9.77 20.00 1.18
CA LEU A 31 -8.93 18.85 1.50
C LEU A 31 -8.07 19.15 2.74
N PRO A 32 -7.91 18.19 3.68
CA PRO A 32 -7.07 18.40 4.85
C PRO A 32 -5.59 18.50 4.44
N ARG A 33 -4.77 19.18 5.26
CA ARG A 33 -3.31 19.25 5.03
C ARG A 33 -2.73 17.85 4.86
N GLY A 34 -1.76 17.69 3.99
CA GLY A 34 -1.19 16.37 3.70
C GLY A 34 -2.02 15.49 2.76
N VAL A 35 -3.16 15.97 2.26
CA VAL A 35 -3.84 15.39 1.10
C VAL A 35 -3.61 16.32 -0.09
N SER A 36 -2.99 15.80 -1.15
CA SER A 36 -2.64 16.62 -2.33
C SER A 36 -3.85 16.80 -3.24
N GLU A 37 -4.18 18.06 -3.53
CA GLU A 37 -5.16 18.43 -4.57
C GLU A 37 -4.75 17.91 -5.95
N VAL A 38 -3.47 18.10 -6.32
CA VAL A 38 -2.92 17.62 -7.60
C VAL A 38 -3.08 16.11 -7.76
N LEU A 39 -2.69 15.31 -6.76
CA LEU A 39 -2.92 13.86 -6.83
C LEU A 39 -4.40 13.50 -6.87
N TYR A 40 -5.25 14.20 -6.12
CA TYR A 40 -6.69 13.95 -6.15
C TYR A 40 -7.25 14.09 -7.58
N GLU A 41 -6.88 15.16 -8.29
CA GLU A 41 -7.31 15.39 -9.68
C GLU A 41 -6.81 14.29 -10.63
N ILE A 42 -5.60 13.78 -10.40
CA ILE A 42 -4.99 12.75 -11.26
C ILE A 42 -5.62 11.37 -11.04
N VAL A 43 -5.93 11.01 -9.79
CA VAL A 43 -6.36 9.63 -9.45
C VAL A 43 -7.87 9.41 -9.53
N VAL A 44 -8.67 10.46 -9.72
CA VAL A 44 -10.11 10.36 -9.95
C VAL A 44 -10.41 10.60 -11.44
N PRO A 45 -10.50 9.54 -12.26
CA PRO A 45 -10.78 9.71 -13.68
C PRO A 45 -12.21 10.25 -13.89
N PRO A 46 -12.46 10.95 -15.01
CA PRO A 46 -13.80 11.42 -15.36
C PRO A 46 -14.82 10.28 -15.39
N GLY A 47 -15.98 10.48 -14.75
CA GLY A 47 -17.04 9.47 -14.59
C GLY A 47 -16.94 8.62 -13.33
N ALA A 48 -15.77 8.58 -12.68
CA ALA A 48 -15.53 7.89 -11.41
C ALA A 48 -15.64 8.82 -10.18
N GLU A 49 -16.28 9.98 -10.35
CA GLU A 49 -16.45 10.94 -9.26
C GLU A 49 -17.24 10.32 -8.09
N PRO A 50 -16.78 10.52 -6.84
CA PRO A 50 -17.49 10.05 -5.66
C PRO A 50 -18.68 10.98 -5.35
N THR A 51 -19.75 10.91 -6.15
CA THR A 51 -20.98 11.68 -5.89
C THR A 51 -21.61 11.27 -4.55
N PRO A 52 -22.32 12.16 -3.84
CA PRO A 52 -22.93 11.83 -2.55
C PRO A 52 -23.78 10.55 -2.56
N GLU A 53 -24.52 10.33 -3.65
CA GLU A 53 -25.40 9.17 -3.81
C GLU A 53 -24.60 7.88 -4.04
N LYS A 54 -23.54 7.93 -4.88
CA LYS A 54 -22.63 6.80 -5.11
C LYS A 54 -21.88 6.44 -3.83
N VAL A 55 -21.39 7.44 -3.09
CA VAL A 55 -20.68 7.26 -1.81
C VAL A 55 -21.60 6.63 -0.77
N ALA A 56 -22.84 7.10 -0.64
CA ALA A 56 -23.79 6.53 0.30
C ALA A 56 -24.15 5.07 -0.02
N LEU A 57 -24.29 4.73 -1.31
CA LEU A 57 -24.48 3.34 -1.72
C LEU A 57 -23.23 2.49 -1.44
N GLY A 58 -22.04 3.03 -1.72
CA GLY A 58 -20.76 2.40 -1.42
C GLY A 58 -20.57 2.09 0.05
N ASP A 59 -20.87 3.04 0.94
CA ASP A 59 -20.80 2.88 2.40
C ASP A 59 -21.72 1.75 2.88
N LYS A 60 -22.95 1.70 2.35
CA LYS A 60 -23.88 0.59 2.64
C LYS A 60 -23.29 -0.75 2.21
N LEU A 61 -22.74 -0.84 1.00
CA LEU A 61 -22.14 -2.08 0.47
C LEU A 61 -20.88 -2.48 1.25
N PHE A 62 -20.06 -1.52 1.65
CA PHE A 62 -18.84 -1.75 2.44
C PHE A 62 -19.15 -2.43 3.79
N ASN A 63 -20.31 -2.12 4.36
CA ASN A 63 -20.81 -2.69 5.61
C ASN A 63 -21.78 -3.89 5.41
N GLU A 64 -22.04 -4.31 4.16
CA GLU A 64 -23.06 -5.32 3.85
C GLU A 64 -22.52 -6.75 3.96
N LYS A 65 -22.92 -7.45 5.02
CA LYS A 65 -22.53 -8.86 5.22
C LYS A 65 -23.17 -9.80 4.21
N ARG A 66 -24.36 -9.47 3.71
CA ARG A 66 -25.06 -10.25 2.67
C ARG A 66 -24.32 -10.28 1.34
N LEU A 67 -23.29 -9.45 1.17
CA LEU A 67 -22.42 -9.51 0.01
C LEU A 67 -21.54 -10.77 0.02
N SER A 68 -21.21 -11.32 1.19
CA SER A 68 -20.54 -12.63 1.30
C SER A 68 -21.51 -13.80 1.07
N ALA A 69 -20.99 -14.95 0.67
CA ALA A 69 -21.81 -16.12 0.33
C ALA A 69 -22.64 -16.67 1.50
N ASN A 70 -22.16 -16.54 2.75
CA ASN A 70 -22.85 -17.01 3.96
C ASN A 70 -23.53 -15.89 4.77
N ASP A 71 -23.59 -14.67 4.25
CA ASP A 71 -24.18 -13.50 4.91
C ASP A 71 -23.48 -13.06 6.22
N GLN A 72 -22.21 -13.42 6.44
CA GLN A 72 -21.49 -13.12 7.70
C GLN A 72 -20.33 -12.12 7.56
N VAL A 73 -19.75 -11.98 6.37
CA VAL A 73 -18.53 -11.19 6.13
C VAL A 73 -18.84 -9.98 5.24
N ALA A 74 -18.34 -8.81 5.63
CA ALA A 74 -18.37 -7.57 4.85
C ALA A 74 -16.96 -6.99 4.71
N CYS A 75 -16.76 -5.99 3.86
CA CYS A 75 -15.48 -5.28 3.74
C CYS A 75 -15.03 -4.74 5.12
N ALA A 76 -15.97 -4.14 5.86
CA ALA A 76 -15.75 -3.63 7.22
C ALA A 76 -15.39 -4.70 8.27
N THR A 77 -15.55 -6.00 7.97
CA THR A 77 -15.12 -7.08 8.88
C THR A 77 -13.59 -7.14 8.97
N CYS A 78 -12.90 -6.90 7.84
CA CYS A 78 -11.43 -6.91 7.76
C CYS A 78 -10.83 -5.49 7.71
N HIS A 79 -11.64 -4.49 7.31
CA HIS A 79 -11.25 -3.10 7.16
C HIS A 79 -12.13 -2.18 8.01
N ASP A 80 -12.04 -2.32 9.33
CA ASP A 80 -12.91 -1.63 10.30
C ASP A 80 -12.65 -0.10 10.34
N PRO A 81 -13.60 0.76 9.93
CA PRO A 81 -13.41 2.21 9.92
C PRO A 81 -13.05 2.81 11.28
N ALA A 82 -13.50 2.19 12.38
CA ALA A 82 -13.21 2.66 13.74
C ALA A 82 -11.76 2.36 14.17
N LYS A 83 -11.07 1.49 13.43
CA LYS A 83 -9.72 1.00 13.75
C LYS A 83 -8.72 1.30 12.63
N GLY A 84 -8.89 2.43 11.95
CA GLY A 84 -8.00 2.82 10.86
C GLY A 84 -8.11 1.92 9.62
N PHE A 85 -9.27 1.30 9.39
CA PHE A 85 -9.57 0.42 8.26
C PHE A 85 -8.68 -0.84 8.18
N VAL A 86 -8.34 -1.40 9.34
CA VAL A 86 -7.69 -2.72 9.48
C VAL A 86 -8.41 -3.57 10.55
N ASP A 87 -8.07 -4.84 10.66
CA ASP A 87 -8.66 -5.78 11.63
C ASP A 87 -7.78 -6.04 12.87
N HIS A 88 -6.56 -5.51 12.88
CA HIS A 88 -5.52 -5.75 13.88
C HIS A 88 -5.18 -7.22 14.12
N LYS A 89 -5.29 -8.04 13.07
CA LYS A 89 -4.86 -9.44 13.07
C LYS A 89 -3.65 -9.60 12.13
N PRO A 90 -2.74 -10.56 12.41
CA PRO A 90 -1.70 -10.89 11.44
C PRO A 90 -2.27 -11.30 10.09
N LEU A 91 -3.31 -12.16 10.12
CA LEU A 91 -4.01 -12.67 8.96
C LEU A 91 -5.52 -12.55 9.19
N ALA A 92 -6.24 -12.12 8.16
CA ALA A 92 -7.67 -11.88 8.24
C ALA A 92 -8.48 -13.17 8.29
N GLU A 93 -9.68 -13.06 8.86
CA GLU A 93 -10.64 -14.14 9.02
C GLU A 93 -11.87 -13.85 8.17
N GLY A 94 -11.98 -14.53 7.02
CA GLY A 94 -13.15 -14.47 6.14
C GLY A 94 -14.10 -15.65 6.34
N ILE A 95 -14.83 -16.00 5.30
CA ILE A 95 -15.85 -17.05 5.28
C ILE A 95 -15.30 -18.44 5.62
N ALA A 96 -14.03 -18.70 5.32
CA ALA A 96 -13.38 -19.98 5.60
C ALA A 96 -12.87 -20.10 7.06
N ALA A 97 -12.97 -19.05 7.87
CA ALA A 97 -12.55 -19.09 9.26
C ALA A 97 -13.49 -19.97 10.13
N PRO A 98 -12.98 -20.67 11.15
CA PRO A 98 -11.57 -20.70 11.58
C PRO A 98 -10.71 -21.73 10.83
N ALA A 99 -11.29 -22.50 9.89
CA ALA A 99 -10.57 -23.57 9.19
C ALA A 99 -9.40 -23.06 8.35
N GLN A 100 -9.55 -21.88 7.75
CA GLN A 100 -8.50 -21.21 6.98
C GLN A 100 -8.55 -19.69 7.18
N ARG A 101 -7.37 -19.06 7.24
CA ARG A 101 -7.19 -17.61 7.23
C ARG A 101 -6.59 -17.16 5.90
N THR A 102 -6.66 -15.86 5.62
CA THR A 102 -5.96 -15.27 4.46
C THR A 102 -4.44 -15.46 4.59
N GLN A 103 -3.71 -15.26 3.49
CA GLN A 103 -2.24 -15.37 3.49
C GLN A 103 -1.53 -14.03 3.71
N ARG A 104 -2.30 -12.94 3.86
CA ARG A 104 -1.76 -11.58 4.00
C ARG A 104 -2.52 -10.79 5.05
N ASN A 105 -1.80 -9.88 5.68
CA ASN A 105 -2.36 -8.84 6.53
C ASN A 105 -3.24 -7.89 5.70
N SER A 106 -4.37 -7.48 6.27
CA SER A 106 -5.29 -6.53 5.64
C SER A 106 -4.70 -5.11 5.67
N PRO A 107 -4.35 -4.51 4.52
CA PRO A 107 -3.85 -3.14 4.51
C PRO A 107 -4.98 -2.16 4.80
N THR A 108 -4.63 -0.95 5.26
CA THR A 108 -5.63 0.12 5.45
C THR A 108 -6.24 0.58 4.13
N VAL A 109 -7.55 0.88 4.15
CA VAL A 109 -8.26 1.58 3.06
C VAL A 109 -7.95 3.08 3.08
N LEU A 110 -7.48 3.63 4.21
CA LEU A 110 -7.19 5.05 4.33
C LEU A 110 -6.14 5.48 3.31
N ASN A 111 -6.47 6.51 2.53
CA ASN A 111 -5.62 7.04 1.45
C ASN A 111 -5.31 6.04 0.32
N ALA A 112 -5.97 4.87 0.26
CA ALA A 112 -5.68 3.83 -0.73
C ALA A 112 -6.00 4.26 -2.17
N MET A 113 -6.90 5.23 -2.35
CA MET A 113 -7.18 5.84 -3.65
C MET A 113 -5.94 6.43 -4.34
N PHE A 114 -4.91 6.81 -3.57
CA PHE A 114 -3.69 7.39 -4.11
C PHE A 114 -2.60 6.36 -4.42
N ASN A 115 -2.86 5.07 -4.17
CA ASN A 115 -1.93 4.03 -4.59
C ASN A 115 -1.95 3.88 -6.12
N ALA A 116 -0.78 3.74 -6.73
CA ALA A 116 -0.68 3.47 -8.17
C ALA A 116 -1.25 2.10 -8.58
N ALA A 117 -1.25 1.14 -7.65
CA ALA A 117 -1.90 -0.17 -7.78
C ALA A 117 -2.34 -0.67 -6.40
N GLN A 118 -3.37 -1.51 -6.37
CA GLN A 118 -3.98 -2.06 -5.17
C GLN A 118 -3.50 -3.49 -4.88
N PHE A 119 -3.75 -3.96 -3.66
CA PHE A 119 -3.12 -5.13 -3.03
C PHE A 119 -1.61 -4.97 -2.80
N TRP A 120 -1.07 -5.84 -1.95
CA TRP A 120 0.37 -5.91 -1.65
C TRP A 120 1.23 -6.24 -2.87
N ASP A 121 0.72 -7.05 -3.81
CA ASP A 121 1.41 -7.43 -5.06
C ASP A 121 1.03 -6.56 -6.26
N GLY A 122 0.16 -5.56 -6.07
CA GLY A 122 -0.22 -4.63 -7.13
C GLY A 122 -1.04 -5.27 -8.26
N ARG A 123 -1.70 -6.41 -8.02
CA ARG A 123 -2.41 -7.14 -9.08
C ARG A 123 -3.67 -6.43 -9.59
N ALA A 124 -4.23 -5.51 -8.81
CA ALA A 124 -5.40 -4.73 -9.21
C ALA A 124 -4.96 -3.28 -9.54
N PRO A 125 -5.24 -2.77 -10.75
CA PRO A 125 -4.80 -1.44 -11.16
C PRO A 125 -5.64 -0.31 -10.54
N THR A 126 -6.89 -0.57 -10.15
CA THR A 126 -7.82 0.44 -9.61
C THR A 126 -8.55 -0.09 -8.38
N LEU A 127 -9.25 0.81 -7.66
CA LEU A 127 -10.13 0.44 -6.55
C LEU A 127 -11.30 -0.42 -7.05
N GLU A 128 -11.86 -0.13 -8.22
CA GLU A 128 -12.95 -0.92 -8.80
C GLU A 128 -12.51 -2.36 -9.07
N GLU A 129 -11.35 -2.55 -9.71
CA GLU A 129 -10.83 -3.89 -9.97
C GLU A 129 -10.44 -4.60 -8.68
N GLN A 130 -9.98 -3.85 -7.66
CA GLN A 130 -9.71 -4.40 -6.34
C GLN A 130 -11.00 -4.89 -5.68
N ALA A 131 -12.06 -4.08 -5.65
CA ALA A 131 -13.30 -4.37 -4.93
C ALA A 131 -14.00 -5.64 -5.43
N LYS A 132 -13.81 -6.00 -6.71
CA LYS A 132 -14.36 -7.22 -7.31
C LYS A 132 -13.71 -8.51 -6.80
N LEU A 133 -12.45 -8.47 -6.35
CA LEU A 133 -11.69 -9.70 -6.06
C LEU A 133 -12.02 -10.32 -4.69
N PRO A 134 -12.12 -9.58 -3.57
CA PRO A 134 -12.48 -10.14 -2.27
C PRO A 134 -13.82 -10.84 -2.24
N ILE A 135 -14.80 -10.29 -2.96
CA ILE A 135 -16.17 -10.81 -3.03
C ILE A 135 -16.18 -12.26 -3.53
N LEU A 136 -15.36 -12.57 -4.53
CA LEU A 136 -15.26 -13.88 -5.16
C LEU A 136 -14.24 -14.81 -4.49
N ASN A 137 -13.32 -14.28 -3.69
CA ASN A 137 -12.26 -15.08 -3.08
C ASN A 137 -12.86 -16.07 -2.05
N PRO A 138 -12.65 -17.39 -2.20
CA PRO A 138 -13.25 -18.43 -1.35
C PRO A 138 -12.80 -18.40 0.12
N ILE A 139 -11.69 -17.73 0.44
CA ILE A 139 -11.22 -17.56 1.82
C ILE A 139 -11.81 -16.30 2.45
N GLU A 140 -12.09 -15.28 1.63
CA GLU A 140 -12.56 -13.96 2.08
C GLU A 140 -14.10 -13.91 2.14
N MET A 141 -14.79 -13.63 1.02
CA MET A 141 -16.26 -13.49 1.00
C MET A 141 -16.98 -14.62 0.26
N GLY A 142 -16.29 -15.33 -0.64
CA GLY A 142 -16.67 -16.64 -1.18
C GLY A 142 -17.86 -16.71 -2.13
N GLN A 143 -18.25 -15.62 -2.78
CA GLN A 143 -19.26 -15.67 -3.85
C GLN A 143 -18.74 -16.46 -5.05
N LYS A 144 -19.60 -17.24 -5.69
CA LYS A 144 -19.17 -18.19 -6.73
C LYS A 144 -18.91 -17.50 -8.07
N SER A 145 -19.63 -16.42 -8.37
CA SER A 145 -19.52 -15.67 -9.62
C SER A 145 -20.05 -14.24 -9.48
N PRO A 146 -19.67 -13.32 -10.39
CA PRO A 146 -20.31 -12.00 -10.52
C PRO A 146 -21.85 -12.07 -10.64
N ASP A 147 -22.36 -13.04 -11.39
CA ASP A 147 -23.81 -13.20 -11.61
C ASP A 147 -24.55 -13.57 -10.32
N ASP A 148 -23.93 -14.38 -9.45
CA ASP A 148 -24.50 -14.71 -8.15
C ASP A 148 -24.58 -13.48 -7.23
N VAL A 149 -23.56 -12.61 -7.28
CA VAL A 149 -23.56 -11.34 -6.53
C VAL A 149 -24.70 -10.45 -7.00
N VAL A 150 -24.82 -10.28 -8.32
CA VAL A 150 -25.86 -9.47 -8.95
C VAL A 150 -27.25 -10.02 -8.64
N ALA A 151 -27.46 -11.34 -8.78
CA ALA A 151 -28.73 -11.99 -8.48
C ALA A 151 -29.13 -11.79 -7.00
N LYS A 152 -28.16 -11.92 -6.09
CA LYS A 152 -28.38 -11.73 -4.66
C LYS A 152 -28.78 -10.30 -4.31
N LEU A 153 -28.02 -9.30 -4.79
CA LEU A 153 -28.35 -7.89 -4.56
C LEU A 153 -29.65 -7.47 -5.23
N ARG A 154 -29.93 -7.97 -6.45
CA ARG A 154 -31.20 -7.74 -7.15
C ARG A 154 -32.38 -8.29 -6.33
N GLY A 155 -32.19 -9.40 -5.61
CA GLY A 155 -33.18 -9.98 -4.70
C GLY A 155 -33.55 -9.09 -3.49
N ILE A 156 -32.73 -8.10 -3.17
CA ILE A 156 -32.94 -7.18 -2.04
C ILE A 156 -33.54 -5.88 -2.59
N SER A 157 -34.79 -5.58 -2.23
CA SER A 157 -35.54 -4.43 -2.78
C SER A 157 -34.81 -3.10 -2.57
N GLU A 158 -34.18 -2.92 -1.41
CA GLU A 158 -33.39 -1.72 -1.09
C GLU A 158 -32.26 -1.50 -2.11
N TYR A 159 -31.47 -2.53 -2.42
CA TYR A 159 -30.36 -2.39 -3.37
C TYR A 159 -30.87 -2.22 -4.79
N ARG A 160 -31.87 -2.98 -5.21
CA ARG A 160 -32.46 -2.80 -6.54
C ARG A 160 -32.89 -1.34 -6.79
N SER A 161 -33.59 -0.74 -5.83
CA SER A 161 -34.00 0.67 -5.92
C SER A 161 -32.82 1.63 -5.87
N ALA A 162 -31.85 1.40 -4.97
CA ALA A 162 -30.69 2.27 -4.82
C ALA A 162 -29.80 2.28 -6.09
N PHE A 163 -29.55 1.12 -6.70
CA PHE A 163 -28.75 1.04 -7.92
C PHE A 163 -29.46 1.69 -9.12
N GLN A 164 -30.77 1.46 -9.29
CA GLN A 164 -31.55 2.12 -10.34
C GLN A 164 -31.54 3.65 -10.17
N GLN A 165 -31.59 4.15 -8.94
CA GLN A 165 -31.52 5.58 -8.65
C GLN A 165 -30.14 6.18 -8.94
N VAL A 166 -29.06 5.48 -8.59
CA VAL A 166 -27.69 5.98 -8.70
C VAL A 166 -27.15 5.87 -10.13
N PHE A 167 -27.42 4.76 -10.81
CA PHE A 167 -26.83 4.44 -12.12
C PHE A 167 -27.82 4.57 -13.28
N GLY A 168 -29.13 4.56 -13.02
CA GLY A 168 -30.16 4.75 -14.06
C GLY A 168 -30.42 3.51 -14.93
N HIS A 169 -29.79 2.37 -14.64
CA HIS A 169 -30.00 1.11 -15.33
C HIS A 169 -30.05 -0.07 -14.34
N ASP A 170 -30.30 -1.28 -14.85
CA ASP A 170 -30.28 -2.48 -14.02
C ASP A 170 -28.88 -2.74 -13.45
N LEU A 171 -28.86 -3.27 -12.22
CA LEU A 171 -27.66 -3.50 -11.42
C LEU A 171 -26.70 -4.46 -12.13
N THR A 172 -25.44 -4.03 -12.27
CA THR A 172 -24.32 -4.85 -12.75
C THR A 172 -23.27 -5.05 -11.65
N TYR A 173 -22.35 -6.00 -11.86
CA TYR A 173 -21.24 -6.20 -10.92
C TYR A 173 -20.24 -5.04 -10.91
N ASP A 174 -20.08 -4.37 -12.06
CA ASP A 174 -19.24 -3.17 -12.17
C ASP A 174 -19.83 -2.00 -11.37
N ASP A 175 -21.16 -1.89 -11.30
CA ASP A 175 -21.81 -0.86 -10.46
C ASP A 175 -21.52 -1.10 -8.97
N VAL A 176 -21.49 -2.37 -8.53
CA VAL A 176 -21.15 -2.72 -7.14
C VAL A 176 -19.74 -2.24 -6.82
N ALA A 177 -18.79 -2.56 -7.70
CA ALA A 177 -17.41 -2.15 -7.57
C ALA A 177 -17.25 -0.62 -7.61
N ALA A 178 -17.95 0.06 -8.54
CA ALA A 178 -17.91 1.51 -8.68
C ALA A 178 -18.48 2.23 -7.45
N ALA A 179 -19.56 1.72 -6.85
CA ALA A 179 -20.12 2.28 -5.63
C ALA A 179 -19.15 2.13 -4.44
N ILE A 180 -18.58 0.93 -4.23
CA ILE A 180 -17.57 0.69 -3.18
C ILE A 180 -16.36 1.61 -3.38
N ALA A 181 -15.80 1.65 -4.59
CA ALA A 181 -14.66 2.52 -4.91
C ALA A 181 -14.97 4.01 -4.70
N ALA A 182 -16.19 4.46 -4.99
CA ALA A 182 -16.63 5.83 -4.70
C ALA A 182 -16.57 6.13 -3.19
N PHE A 183 -17.03 5.20 -2.34
CA PHE A 183 -16.88 5.34 -0.89
C PHE A 183 -15.41 5.38 -0.46
N GLU A 184 -14.57 4.47 -0.95
CA GLU A 184 -13.13 4.41 -0.63
C GLU A 184 -12.37 5.68 -1.04
N ARG A 185 -12.75 6.32 -2.16
CA ARG A 185 -12.22 7.63 -2.59
C ARG A 185 -12.53 8.79 -1.64
N THR A 186 -13.45 8.59 -0.70
CA THR A 186 -13.72 9.57 0.37
C THR A 186 -13.01 9.23 1.68
N GLN A 187 -12.34 8.08 1.76
CA GLN A 187 -11.59 7.62 2.94
C GLN A 187 -10.13 8.12 2.90
N TYR A 188 -9.92 9.41 2.64
CA TYR A 188 -8.62 10.04 2.81
C TYR A 188 -8.50 10.67 4.22
N ALA A 189 -7.28 10.71 4.74
CA ALA A 189 -6.99 11.21 6.08
C ALA A 189 -5.67 11.99 6.09
N GLY A 190 -5.74 13.22 6.61
CA GLY A 190 -4.62 14.15 6.74
C GLY A 190 -4.71 14.97 8.03
N ASP A 191 -4.12 16.16 8.00
CA ASP A 191 -3.91 17.06 9.13
C ASP A 191 -3.23 16.36 10.33
N ALA A 192 -2.30 15.46 10.02
CA ALA A 192 -1.45 14.86 11.03
C ALA A 192 -0.55 15.95 11.68
N PRO A 193 -0.05 15.73 12.91
CA PRO A 193 1.00 16.57 13.50
C PRO A 193 2.13 16.92 12.53
N PHE A 194 2.62 15.95 11.75
CA PHE A 194 3.65 16.18 10.75
C PHE A 194 3.21 17.09 9.60
N ASP A 195 1.94 17.01 9.16
CA ASP A 195 1.41 17.86 8.09
C ASP A 195 1.39 19.34 8.54
N ARG A 196 1.05 19.60 9.81
CA ARG A 196 1.12 20.94 10.41
C ARG A 196 2.55 21.43 10.57
N PHE A 197 3.48 20.54 10.95
CA PHE A 197 4.91 20.84 11.02
C PHE A 197 5.47 21.28 9.66
N VAL A 198 5.20 20.52 8.59
CA VAL A 198 5.62 20.88 7.23
C VAL A 198 4.97 22.19 6.75
N ALA A 199 3.76 22.50 7.24
CA ALA A 199 3.07 23.77 6.98
C ALA A 199 3.60 24.96 7.81
N GLY A 200 4.64 24.78 8.63
CA GLY A 200 5.34 25.85 9.36
C GLY A 200 5.05 25.92 10.86
N ASP A 201 4.20 25.03 11.42
CA ASP A 201 4.02 24.95 12.87
C ASP A 201 5.12 24.10 13.51
N GLU A 202 6.25 24.73 13.87
CA GLU A 202 7.41 24.06 14.46
C GLU A 202 7.11 23.32 15.78
N LYS A 203 5.98 23.61 16.43
CA LYS A 203 5.56 22.97 17.69
C LYS A 203 4.57 21.82 17.46
N ALA A 204 4.16 21.57 16.22
CA ALA A 204 3.20 20.52 15.92
C ALA A 204 3.73 19.11 16.22
N ILE A 205 5.05 18.90 16.18
CA ILE A 205 5.72 17.65 16.55
C ILE A 205 6.79 17.91 17.62
N ASP A 206 7.06 16.91 18.45
CA ASP A 206 8.07 17.03 19.52
C ASP A 206 9.51 16.89 19.00
N GLU A 207 10.49 17.14 19.86
CA GLU A 207 11.91 17.06 19.52
C GLU A 207 12.37 15.64 19.15
N SER A 208 11.69 14.60 19.64
CA SER A 208 12.00 13.22 19.28
C SER A 208 11.57 12.91 17.84
N ALA A 209 10.36 13.32 17.46
CA ALA A 209 9.87 13.23 16.09
C ALA A 209 10.72 14.07 15.11
N LYS A 210 11.20 15.25 15.50
CA LYS A 210 12.14 16.05 14.67
C LYS A 210 13.46 15.32 14.41
N ARG A 211 14.04 14.70 15.44
CA ARG A 211 15.24 13.85 15.27
C ARG A 211 14.95 12.63 14.41
N GLY A 212 13.78 11.99 14.62
CA GLY A 212 13.29 10.88 13.81
C GLY A 212 13.20 11.23 12.33
N TRP A 213 12.66 12.40 12.00
CA TRP A 213 12.61 12.91 10.63
C TRP A 213 14.01 13.09 10.01
N GLY A 214 14.97 13.61 10.78
CA GLY A 214 16.37 13.69 10.35
C GLY A 214 16.99 12.31 10.09
N LEU A 215 16.73 11.34 10.96
CA LEU A 215 17.17 9.95 10.79
C LEU A 215 16.54 9.31 9.56
N PHE A 216 15.24 9.51 9.34
CA PHE A 216 14.47 8.97 8.22
C PHE A 216 15.08 9.35 6.86
N ASN A 217 15.53 10.60 6.73
CA ASN A 217 16.16 11.12 5.50
C ASN A 217 17.68 10.95 5.45
N GLY A 218 18.31 10.64 6.57
CA GLY A 218 19.75 10.49 6.72
C GLY A 218 20.13 9.04 6.97
N LYS A 219 20.56 8.74 8.20
CA LYS A 219 21.11 7.43 8.60
C LYS A 219 20.19 6.25 8.28
N GLY A 220 18.88 6.42 8.48
CA GLY A 220 17.88 5.39 8.24
C GLY A 220 17.58 5.13 6.76
N ARG A 221 17.85 6.12 5.88
CA ARG A 221 17.64 6.05 4.42
C ARG A 221 16.22 5.62 3.99
N CYS A 222 15.25 5.74 4.89
CA CYS A 222 13.89 5.24 4.69
C CYS A 222 13.21 5.96 3.52
N ASN A 223 13.56 7.24 3.30
CA ASN A 223 13.07 8.06 2.20
C ASN A 223 13.41 7.54 0.79
N ALA A 224 14.33 6.59 0.64
CA ALA A 224 14.67 5.99 -0.65
C ALA A 224 13.50 5.20 -1.25
N CYS A 225 12.69 4.55 -0.41
CA CYS A 225 11.47 3.84 -0.81
C CYS A 225 10.23 4.56 -0.27
N HIS A 226 10.26 5.03 0.98
CA HIS A 226 9.16 5.80 1.58
C HIS A 226 9.29 7.30 1.30
N ALA A 227 9.40 7.66 0.03
CA ALA A 227 9.63 9.02 -0.42
C ALA A 227 8.48 9.97 -0.05
N PHE A 228 8.83 11.17 0.40
CA PHE A 228 7.88 12.24 0.73
C PHE A 228 8.13 13.46 -0.15
N SER A 229 7.06 14.04 -0.68
CA SER A 229 7.04 15.41 -1.18
C SER A 229 5.69 16.05 -0.84
N THR A 230 5.59 17.37 -0.94
CA THR A 230 4.31 18.07 -0.76
C THR A 230 3.27 17.71 -1.83
N VAL A 231 3.73 17.25 -3.01
CA VAL A 231 2.86 16.76 -4.09
C VAL A 231 2.45 15.32 -3.88
N SER A 232 3.36 14.44 -3.44
CA SER A 232 3.06 13.06 -3.05
C SER A 232 3.40 12.82 -1.58
N PRO A 233 2.52 13.27 -0.67
CA PRO A 233 2.83 13.26 0.76
C PRO A 233 2.49 11.90 1.39
N LEU A 234 2.59 10.79 0.64
CA LEU A 234 2.14 9.45 1.04
C LEU A 234 3.22 8.61 1.70
N PHE A 235 4.49 9.03 1.64
CA PHE A 235 5.65 8.25 2.12
C PHE A 235 5.78 6.90 1.40
N SER A 236 5.70 6.93 0.07
CA SER A 236 5.83 5.76 -0.78
C SER A 236 6.26 6.20 -2.18
N ASP A 237 7.20 5.45 -2.74
CA ASP A 237 7.64 5.57 -4.13
C ASP A 237 6.73 4.80 -5.10
N GLN A 238 5.69 4.14 -4.60
CA GLN A 238 4.72 3.35 -5.35
C GLN A 238 5.34 2.15 -6.09
N LYS A 239 6.56 1.73 -5.72
CA LYS A 239 7.27 0.59 -6.32
C LYS A 239 7.14 -0.67 -5.47
N PHE A 240 7.82 -1.72 -5.90
CA PHE A 240 7.82 -3.04 -5.29
C PHE A 240 9.24 -3.40 -4.87
N HIS A 241 9.40 -3.82 -3.62
CA HIS A 241 10.70 -4.16 -3.04
C HIS A 241 10.61 -5.47 -2.26
N ASN A 242 11.68 -6.26 -2.32
CA ASN A 242 11.87 -7.40 -1.44
C ASN A 242 12.79 -6.96 -0.30
N ILE A 243 12.22 -6.82 0.89
CA ILE A 243 12.96 -6.46 2.11
C ILE A 243 13.29 -7.69 2.97
N GLY A 244 13.02 -8.90 2.50
CA GLY A 244 13.36 -10.16 3.17
C GLY A 244 12.34 -10.71 4.16
N ILE A 245 11.13 -10.15 4.30
CA ILE A 245 10.14 -10.62 5.29
C ILE A 245 9.77 -12.09 5.09
N ALA A 246 9.42 -12.49 3.88
CA ALA A 246 9.01 -13.88 3.68
C ALA A 246 10.19 -14.88 3.70
N ALA A 247 11.44 -14.38 3.67
CA ALA A 247 12.65 -15.19 3.79
C ALA A 247 12.81 -15.76 5.21
N HIS A 248 12.10 -15.19 6.20
CA HIS A 248 12.02 -15.76 7.55
C HIS A 248 11.44 -17.18 7.58
N LYS A 249 10.64 -17.56 6.57
CA LYS A 249 9.83 -18.78 6.60
C LYS A 249 9.85 -19.61 5.32
N THR A 250 10.46 -19.13 4.23
CA THR A 250 10.33 -19.78 2.91
C THR A 250 11.57 -19.60 2.04
N ASP A 251 11.93 -20.67 1.31
CA ASP A 251 12.90 -20.61 0.21
C ASP A 251 12.18 -20.14 -1.07
N PHE A 252 12.39 -18.87 -1.40
CA PHE A 252 11.76 -18.26 -2.58
C PHE A 252 12.26 -18.82 -3.91
N ILE A 253 13.50 -19.30 -3.97
CA ILE A 253 14.08 -19.78 -5.23
C ILE A 253 13.43 -21.10 -5.61
N ASP A 254 13.30 -22.00 -4.64
CA ASP A 254 12.56 -23.24 -4.85
C ASP A 254 11.08 -22.97 -5.16
N LEU A 255 10.46 -22.04 -4.43
CA LEU A 255 9.06 -21.67 -4.65
C LEU A 255 8.83 -21.06 -6.04
N ALA A 256 9.70 -20.15 -6.50
CA ALA A 256 9.64 -19.53 -7.82
C ALA A 256 9.89 -20.55 -8.94
N ARG A 257 10.78 -21.53 -8.71
CA ARG A 257 11.00 -22.64 -9.64
C ARG A 257 9.72 -23.47 -9.81
N LYS A 258 9.05 -23.81 -8.71
CA LYS A 258 7.76 -24.53 -8.72
C LYS A 258 6.69 -23.72 -9.44
N ALA A 259 6.57 -22.43 -9.13
CA ALA A 259 5.62 -21.54 -9.79
C ALA A 259 5.86 -21.45 -11.31
N THR A 260 7.12 -21.31 -11.73
CA THR A 260 7.50 -21.23 -13.16
C THR A 260 7.18 -22.53 -13.90
N ALA A 261 7.35 -23.69 -13.25
CA ALA A 261 6.98 -24.97 -13.83
C ALA A 261 5.46 -25.04 -14.12
N ILE A 262 4.63 -24.53 -13.21
CA ILE A 262 3.17 -24.44 -13.38
C ILE A 262 2.81 -23.45 -14.50
N VAL A 263 3.47 -22.29 -14.58
CA VAL A 263 3.25 -21.34 -15.70
C VAL A 263 3.51 -22.02 -17.04
N ARG A 264 4.59 -22.80 -17.13
CA ARG A 264 4.99 -23.48 -18.37
C ARG A 264 4.05 -24.60 -18.78
N SER A 265 3.30 -25.20 -17.85
CA SER A 265 2.26 -26.18 -18.19
C SER A 265 0.99 -25.56 -18.77
N GLY A 266 0.87 -24.22 -18.77
CA GLY A 266 -0.25 -23.50 -19.38
C GLY A 266 -1.49 -23.36 -18.49
N ASP A 267 -1.42 -23.77 -17.22
CA ASP A 267 -2.54 -23.72 -16.28
C ASP A 267 -2.49 -22.46 -15.41
N LEU A 268 -2.88 -21.32 -15.99
CA LEU A 268 -2.85 -20.03 -15.29
C LEU A 268 -3.88 -19.95 -14.16
N LYS A 269 -5.01 -20.65 -14.29
CA LYS A 269 -6.07 -20.69 -13.25
C LYS A 269 -5.56 -21.38 -11.98
N GLN A 270 -4.78 -22.45 -12.14
CA GLN A 270 -4.13 -23.13 -11.03
C GLN A 270 -3.15 -22.22 -10.26
N ILE A 271 -2.53 -21.23 -10.91
CA ILE A 271 -1.63 -20.30 -10.22
C ILE A 271 -2.40 -19.34 -9.32
N ASP A 272 -3.52 -18.79 -9.79
CA ASP A 272 -4.32 -17.87 -8.99
C ASP A 272 -4.95 -18.59 -7.79
N GLU A 273 -5.44 -19.81 -7.99
CA GLU A 273 -5.94 -20.66 -6.90
C GLU A 273 -4.83 -21.01 -5.90
N LEU A 274 -3.65 -21.44 -6.37
CA LEU A 274 -2.53 -21.76 -5.49
C LEU A 274 -1.94 -20.52 -4.81
N ALA A 275 -1.94 -19.35 -5.45
CA ALA A 275 -1.50 -18.10 -4.84
C ALA A 275 -2.42 -17.69 -3.68
N ILE A 276 -3.70 -18.05 -3.73
CA ILE A 276 -4.66 -17.78 -2.66
C ILE A 276 -4.53 -18.83 -1.54
N GLN A 277 -4.24 -20.09 -1.88
CA GLN A 277 -4.34 -21.22 -0.95
C GLN A 277 -2.99 -21.76 -0.45
N SER A 278 -1.86 -21.27 -0.95
CA SER A 278 -0.53 -21.79 -0.62
C SER A 278 0.51 -20.70 -0.32
N ASN A 279 1.71 -21.15 0.03
CA ASN A 279 2.88 -20.30 0.23
C ASN A 279 3.34 -19.59 -1.06
N LEU A 280 2.80 -19.92 -2.24
CA LEU A 280 3.06 -19.17 -3.47
C LEU A 280 2.76 -17.67 -3.33
N SER A 281 1.81 -17.28 -2.47
CA SER A 281 1.50 -15.89 -2.13
C SER A 281 2.73 -15.04 -1.76
N GLU A 282 3.76 -15.68 -1.20
CA GLU A 282 5.01 -15.06 -0.77
C GLU A 282 5.94 -14.67 -1.93
N LEU A 283 5.67 -15.17 -3.14
CA LEU A 283 6.37 -14.70 -4.35
C LEU A 283 5.99 -13.26 -4.72
N GLY A 284 4.91 -12.72 -4.14
CA GLY A 284 4.53 -11.31 -4.29
C GLY A 284 4.31 -10.91 -5.74
N ARG A 285 4.96 -9.81 -6.15
CA ARG A 285 4.80 -9.19 -7.47
C ARG A 285 5.18 -10.12 -8.63
N PHE A 286 6.07 -11.08 -8.42
CA PHE A 286 6.38 -12.12 -9.41
C PHE A 286 5.14 -12.86 -9.91
N LEU A 287 4.13 -13.09 -9.07
CA LEU A 287 2.90 -13.75 -9.50
C LEU A 287 2.11 -12.93 -10.53
N VAL A 288 2.31 -11.61 -10.56
CA VAL A 288 1.66 -10.72 -11.51
C VAL A 288 2.50 -10.55 -12.78
N THR A 289 3.80 -10.28 -12.63
CA THR A 289 4.67 -9.89 -13.75
C THR A 289 5.38 -11.07 -14.41
N LYS A 290 5.52 -12.19 -13.69
CA LYS A 290 6.37 -13.35 -14.03
C LYS A 290 7.85 -13.00 -14.23
N ASN A 291 8.29 -11.81 -13.81
CA ASN A 291 9.68 -11.38 -13.90
C ASN A 291 10.46 -11.83 -12.65
N SER A 292 11.55 -12.58 -12.83
CA SER A 292 12.37 -13.09 -11.72
C SER A 292 12.90 -12.01 -10.78
N ASN A 293 13.04 -10.77 -11.25
CA ASN A 293 13.47 -9.66 -10.39
C ASN A 293 12.40 -9.22 -9.37
N ASP A 294 11.14 -9.60 -9.58
CA ASP A 294 10.01 -9.29 -8.70
C ASP A 294 9.73 -10.39 -7.66
N ILE A 295 10.59 -11.40 -7.56
CA ILE A 295 10.42 -12.51 -6.59
C ILE A 295 10.50 -11.96 -5.17
N GLY A 296 9.42 -12.18 -4.41
CA GLY A 296 9.28 -11.72 -3.03
C GLY A 296 9.13 -10.21 -2.88
N ALA A 297 8.93 -9.49 -4.00
CA ALA A 297 8.75 -8.04 -3.98
C ALA A 297 7.28 -7.67 -3.69
N PHE A 298 7.10 -6.70 -2.80
CA PHE A 298 5.79 -6.17 -2.42
C PHE A 298 5.77 -4.66 -2.50
N LYS A 299 4.59 -4.08 -2.74
CA LYS A 299 4.37 -2.65 -2.87
C LYS A 299 4.83 -1.93 -1.61
N THR A 300 5.59 -0.84 -1.74
CA THR A 300 5.92 0.06 -0.64
C THR A 300 4.63 0.67 -0.08
N PRO A 301 4.18 0.29 1.14
CA PRO A 301 2.98 0.89 1.71
C PRO A 301 3.25 2.36 2.07
N GLY A 302 2.23 3.21 1.95
CA GLY A 302 2.32 4.57 2.50
C GLY A 302 2.43 4.52 4.02
N LEU A 303 3.15 5.48 4.61
CA LEU A 303 3.35 5.53 6.08
C LEU A 303 2.33 6.40 6.82
N ARG A 304 1.40 7.04 6.11
CA ARG A 304 0.30 7.78 6.77
C ARG A 304 -0.52 6.82 7.64
N ASN A 305 -0.77 7.24 8.89
CA ASN A 305 -1.47 6.44 9.89
C ASN A 305 -0.81 5.11 10.26
N VAL A 306 0.48 4.88 9.97
CA VAL A 306 1.16 3.61 10.26
C VAL A 306 1.13 3.22 11.75
N ALA A 307 1.06 4.20 12.65
CA ALA A 307 0.95 3.91 14.09
C ALA A 307 -0.36 3.22 14.48
N VAL A 308 -1.42 3.29 13.68
CA VAL A 308 -2.73 2.69 13.97
C VAL A 308 -3.08 1.48 13.12
N THR A 309 -2.11 0.91 12.39
CA THR A 309 -2.37 -0.19 11.45
C THR A 309 -1.52 -1.43 11.74
N SER A 310 -1.22 -1.67 13.01
CA SER A 310 -0.51 -2.89 13.42
C SER A 310 -1.40 -4.14 13.28
N PRO A 311 -0.84 -5.36 13.16
CA PRO A 311 0.59 -5.65 12.97
C PRO A 311 1.06 -5.29 11.55
N TYR A 312 2.35 -5.40 11.31
CA TYR A 312 3.04 -4.84 10.14
C TYR A 312 3.54 -5.89 9.17
N MET A 313 3.89 -5.41 7.98
CA MET A 313 4.32 -6.17 6.79
C MET A 313 3.16 -6.87 6.09
N HIS A 314 3.42 -7.41 4.90
CA HIS A 314 2.39 -8.02 4.06
C HIS A 314 1.78 -9.28 4.70
N ASP A 315 2.45 -9.90 5.66
CA ASP A 315 2.01 -11.10 6.36
C ASP A 315 1.70 -10.87 7.85
N GLY A 316 1.78 -9.63 8.33
CA GLY A 316 1.47 -9.28 9.72
C GLY A 316 2.44 -9.86 10.75
N SER A 317 3.65 -10.26 10.33
CA SER A 317 4.65 -10.92 11.18
C SER A 317 5.24 -10.02 12.27
N LEU A 318 5.28 -8.70 12.05
CA LEU A 318 5.92 -7.77 12.97
C LEU A 318 4.89 -7.03 13.82
N ALA A 319 4.94 -7.21 15.15
CA ALA A 319 3.84 -6.80 16.02
C ALA A 319 3.83 -5.29 16.37
N THR A 320 5.00 -4.65 16.34
CA THR A 320 5.20 -3.25 16.73
C THR A 320 6.10 -2.51 15.76
N LEU A 321 6.03 -1.18 15.75
CA LEU A 321 6.95 -0.34 14.99
C LEU A 321 8.41 -0.56 15.41
N TRP A 322 8.68 -0.98 16.64
CA TRP A 322 10.03 -1.34 17.05
C TRP A 322 10.51 -2.64 16.40
N ASP A 323 9.64 -3.65 16.25
CA ASP A 323 9.98 -4.88 15.51
C ASP A 323 10.27 -4.56 14.03
N VAL A 324 9.48 -3.65 13.43
CA VAL A 324 9.75 -3.11 12.09
C VAL A 324 11.13 -2.46 12.02
N MET A 325 11.46 -1.60 12.99
CA MET A 325 12.76 -0.97 13.03
C MET A 325 13.89 -1.98 13.22
N ASP A 326 13.72 -3.03 14.02
CA ASP A 326 14.74 -4.07 14.21
C ASP A 326 15.01 -4.85 12.92
N HIS A 327 13.98 -5.16 12.14
CA HIS A 327 14.12 -5.77 10.81
C HIS A 327 15.01 -4.91 9.90
N TYR A 328 14.68 -3.63 9.76
CA TYR A 328 15.47 -2.71 8.95
C TYR A 328 16.86 -2.45 9.52
N ASN A 329 17.02 -2.39 10.84
CA ASN A 329 18.30 -2.08 11.49
C ASN A 329 19.38 -3.11 11.18
N LYS A 330 18.97 -4.37 10.96
CA LYS A 330 19.82 -5.50 10.54
C LYS A 330 20.05 -5.56 9.02
N GLY A 331 19.32 -4.78 8.23
CA GLY A 331 19.35 -4.83 6.77
C GLY A 331 18.38 -5.86 6.15
N GLY A 332 17.36 -6.29 6.89
CA GLY A 332 16.44 -7.33 6.48
C GLY A 332 17.04 -8.74 6.55
N VAL A 333 16.42 -9.69 5.85
CA VAL A 333 16.91 -11.09 5.75
C VAL A 333 17.54 -11.33 4.39
N PRO A 334 18.86 -11.64 4.33
CA PRO A 334 19.58 -11.89 3.09
C PRO A 334 18.91 -12.95 2.22
N ASN A 335 18.72 -12.63 0.94
CA ASN A 335 18.26 -13.57 -0.08
C ASN A 335 18.68 -13.06 -1.48
N PRO A 336 18.68 -13.91 -2.53
CA PRO A 336 19.16 -13.52 -3.86
C PRO A 336 18.38 -12.40 -4.54
N ASN A 337 17.15 -12.13 -4.08
CA ASN A 337 16.27 -11.10 -4.62
C ASN A 337 16.10 -9.91 -3.68
N LEU A 338 16.88 -9.83 -2.59
CA LEU A 338 16.81 -8.71 -1.65
C LEU A 338 17.11 -7.39 -2.39
N ASP A 339 16.30 -6.37 -2.11
CA ASP A 339 16.49 -5.06 -2.72
C ASP A 339 17.87 -4.48 -2.37
N GLY A 340 18.58 -3.95 -3.37
CA GLY A 340 19.94 -3.42 -3.19
C GLY A 340 20.02 -2.18 -2.29
N GLY A 341 18.89 -1.54 -1.96
CA GLY A 341 18.80 -0.50 -0.95
C GLY A 341 18.85 -1.01 0.48
N MET A 342 18.63 -2.31 0.71
CA MET A 342 18.65 -2.93 2.03
C MET A 342 20.07 -3.07 2.56
N GLN A 343 20.32 -2.47 3.71
CA GLN A 343 21.61 -2.54 4.40
C GLN A 343 21.40 -2.33 5.90
N ARG A 344 22.41 -2.70 6.69
CA ARG A 344 22.43 -2.40 8.11
C ARG A 344 22.38 -0.89 8.34
N LEU A 345 21.70 -0.47 9.41
CA LEU A 345 21.56 0.94 9.76
C LEU A 345 22.35 1.31 11.02
N GLY A 346 22.56 0.35 11.94
CA GLY A 346 23.24 0.59 13.21
C GLY A 346 22.61 1.69 14.06
N LEU A 347 21.29 1.81 14.01
CA LEU A 347 20.52 2.68 14.87
C LEU A 347 20.64 2.20 16.31
N THR A 348 20.95 3.13 17.19
CA THR A 348 20.86 2.98 18.64
C THR A 348 19.40 2.92 19.07
N GLU A 349 19.15 2.44 20.29
CA GLU A 349 17.79 2.39 20.85
C GLU A 349 17.09 3.74 20.87
N ALA A 350 17.82 4.80 21.23
CA ALA A 350 17.27 6.16 21.22
C ALA A 350 16.95 6.65 19.79
N GLU A 351 17.74 6.24 18.78
CA GLU A 351 17.42 6.55 17.38
C GLU A 351 16.18 5.79 16.88
N ILE A 352 16.00 4.54 17.33
CA ILE A 352 14.80 3.77 17.04
C ILE A 352 13.58 4.45 17.67
N ASP A 353 13.67 4.85 18.95
CA ASP A 353 12.60 5.60 19.63
C ASP A 353 12.27 6.91 18.90
N ASP A 354 13.28 7.65 18.44
CA ASP A 354 13.09 8.88 17.65
C ASP A 354 12.38 8.59 16.30
N MET A 355 12.78 7.53 15.59
CA MET A 355 12.12 7.12 14.33
C MET A 355 10.65 6.74 14.55
N VAL A 356 10.37 6.00 15.63
CA VAL A 356 9.01 5.60 15.99
C VAL A 356 8.16 6.82 16.38
N SER A 357 8.72 7.79 17.10
CA SER A 357 8.05 9.08 17.38
C SER A 357 7.69 9.83 16.10
N PHE A 358 8.62 9.87 15.13
CA PHE A 358 8.34 10.44 13.81
C PHE A 358 7.19 9.72 13.11
N MET A 359 7.19 8.39 13.05
CA MET A 359 6.09 7.62 12.43
C MET A 359 4.75 7.84 13.15
N ALA A 360 4.74 7.98 14.47
CA ALA A 360 3.54 8.31 15.24
C ALA A 360 2.97 9.69 14.84
N SER A 361 3.83 10.65 14.53
CA SER A 361 3.43 11.99 14.07
C SER A 361 2.73 12.02 12.70
N LEU A 362 2.76 10.91 11.95
CA LEU A 362 2.06 10.72 10.68
C LEU A 362 0.59 10.27 10.84
N THR A 363 0.10 10.17 12.07
CA THR A 363 -1.29 9.81 12.38
C THR A 363 -2.20 11.02 12.21
N SER A 364 -3.21 10.90 11.35
CA SER A 364 -4.19 11.94 11.09
C SER A 364 -4.91 12.39 12.36
N ALA A 365 -5.33 13.66 12.40
CA ALA A 365 -6.04 14.22 13.56
C ALA A 365 -7.28 13.41 13.95
N LYS A 366 -8.03 12.89 12.96
CA LYS A 366 -9.24 12.06 13.18
C LYS A 366 -8.95 10.79 13.99
N LEU A 367 -7.75 10.24 13.87
CA LEU A 367 -7.30 9.02 14.56
C LEU A 367 -6.41 9.33 15.77
N GLY A 368 -6.23 10.59 16.16
CA GLY A 368 -5.21 10.99 17.13
C GLY A 368 -5.32 10.29 18.48
N GLU A 369 -6.53 10.13 19.02
CA GLU A 369 -6.72 9.46 20.32
C GLU A 369 -6.52 7.95 20.23
N PHE A 370 -7.03 7.31 19.18
CA PHE A 370 -6.76 5.90 18.90
C PHE A 370 -5.26 5.64 18.67
N GLY A 371 -4.59 6.56 17.97
CA GLY A 371 -3.13 6.56 17.77
C GLY A 371 -2.35 6.56 19.07
N LYS A 372 -2.73 7.39 20.05
CA LYS A 372 -2.07 7.37 21.37
C LYS A 372 -2.25 6.03 22.09
N GLN A 373 -3.46 5.47 22.05
CA GLN A 373 -3.76 4.18 22.68
C GLN A 373 -2.94 3.07 22.04
N GLU A 374 -2.89 3.03 20.72
CA GLU A 374 -2.15 2.03 19.97
C GLU A 374 -0.64 2.16 20.15
N MET A 375 -0.11 3.40 20.17
CA MET A 375 1.29 3.64 20.51
C MET A 375 1.64 3.19 21.92
N ALA A 376 0.78 3.44 22.91
CA ALA A 376 0.99 2.95 24.28
C ALA A 376 1.00 1.41 24.33
N ARG A 377 0.07 0.75 23.61
CA ARG A 377 0.02 -0.72 23.49
C ARG A 377 1.31 -1.29 22.89
N GLN A 378 1.81 -0.69 21.82
CA GLN A 378 3.05 -1.10 21.18
C GLN A 378 4.28 -0.85 22.07
N GLN A 379 4.34 0.33 22.70
CA GLN A 379 5.44 0.70 23.58
C GLN A 379 5.55 -0.23 24.80
N ALA A 380 4.43 -0.72 25.34
CA ALA A 380 4.42 -1.71 26.42
C ALA A 380 5.14 -3.02 26.03
N ARG A 381 5.28 -3.31 24.73
CA ARG A 381 5.99 -4.49 24.20
C ARG A 381 7.41 -4.20 23.74
N LYS A 382 7.91 -2.96 23.84
CA LYS A 382 9.24 -2.58 23.29
C LYS A 382 10.43 -3.37 23.87
N ASN A 383 10.26 -4.02 25.00
CA ASN A 383 11.30 -4.87 25.62
C ASN A 383 11.23 -6.34 25.18
N VAL A 384 10.19 -6.73 24.43
CA VAL A 384 10.00 -8.08 23.88
C VAL A 384 10.01 -7.97 22.36
N ARG A 385 11.21 -7.97 21.79
CA ARG A 385 11.45 -7.75 20.35
C ARG A 385 12.21 -8.92 19.74
N PRO A 386 11.52 -9.94 19.22
CA PRO A 386 12.13 -11.14 18.66
C PRO A 386 13.10 -10.84 17.52
N GLU A 387 12.85 -9.76 16.76
CA GLU A 387 13.69 -9.37 15.63
C GLU A 387 14.96 -8.60 16.02
N ARG A 388 15.13 -8.21 17.29
CA ARG A 388 16.28 -7.40 17.70
C ARG A 388 17.59 -8.21 17.65
N ASP A 389 18.50 -7.80 16.77
CA ASP A 389 19.91 -8.27 16.76
C ASP A 389 20.86 -7.07 16.60
N THR A 390 21.25 -6.49 17.73
CA THR A 390 22.15 -5.33 17.76
C THR A 390 23.56 -5.65 17.25
N ALA A 391 24.01 -6.90 17.38
CA ALA A 391 25.33 -7.30 16.89
C ALA A 391 25.35 -7.29 15.36
N VAL A 392 24.33 -7.86 14.72
CA VAL A 392 24.16 -7.79 13.26
C VAL A 392 23.98 -6.34 12.81
N ALA A 393 23.11 -5.57 13.47
CA ALA A 393 22.87 -4.18 13.11
C ALA A 393 24.14 -3.31 13.17
N THR A 394 25.08 -3.62 14.06
CA THR A 394 26.36 -2.89 14.21
C THR A 394 27.53 -3.53 13.45
N GLY A 395 27.27 -4.50 12.59
CA GLY A 395 28.31 -5.16 11.78
C GLY A 395 29.20 -6.14 12.54
N LYS A 396 28.91 -6.41 13.82
CA LYS A 396 29.67 -7.37 14.65
C LYS A 396 29.36 -8.83 14.34
N LYS A 397 28.33 -9.09 13.52
CA LYS A 397 27.89 -10.43 13.10
C LYS A 397 27.30 -10.38 11.68
N GLY A 398 27.87 -11.13 10.72
CA GLY A 398 27.33 -11.40 9.37
C GLY A 398 27.98 -10.65 8.20
N ASP A 399 27.57 -10.98 6.98
CA ASP A 399 28.35 -10.74 5.74
C ASP A 399 28.04 -9.44 4.97
N LEU A 400 27.16 -8.56 5.48
CA LEU A 400 26.66 -7.38 4.75
C LEU A 400 27.58 -6.12 4.76
N GLY A 401 28.84 -6.23 5.20
CA GLY A 401 29.78 -5.09 5.26
C GLY A 401 29.49 -4.06 6.37
N ASP A 402 30.36 -3.04 6.45
CA ASP A 402 30.38 -2.01 7.50
C ASP A 402 29.38 -0.87 7.26
N LEU A 403 28.92 -0.24 8.34
CA LEU A 403 27.99 0.90 8.33
C LEU A 403 28.65 2.19 7.82
N ALA A 404 27.92 2.97 7.01
CA ALA A 404 28.31 4.35 6.70
C ALA A 404 28.27 5.24 7.97
N PRO A 405 29.13 6.28 8.08
CA PRO A 405 29.17 7.15 9.24
C PRO A 405 27.83 7.85 9.51
N THR A 406 27.46 7.96 10.79
CA THR A 406 26.23 8.62 11.25
C THR A 406 26.31 10.13 10.96
N PRO A 407 25.29 10.75 10.32
CA PRO A 407 25.24 12.19 10.08
C PRO A 407 25.17 13.02 11.38
N ASP A 408 25.70 14.24 11.36
CA ASP A 408 25.68 15.17 12.49
C ASP A 408 24.23 15.64 12.81
N ARG A 409 23.75 15.29 14.01
CA ARG A 409 22.38 15.58 14.48
C ARG A 409 22.16 17.04 14.87
N ALA A 410 23.21 17.86 14.97
CA ALA A 410 23.09 19.26 15.37
C ALA A 410 22.61 20.19 14.23
N LYS A 411 22.47 19.70 12.99
CA LYS A 411 22.09 20.51 11.82
C LYS A 411 20.97 19.87 10.97
N PRO A 412 19.71 19.87 11.45
CA PRO A 412 18.56 19.26 10.75
C PRO A 412 18.28 19.81 9.34
N ALA A 413 18.70 21.05 9.04
CA ALA A 413 18.55 21.66 7.72
C ALA A 413 19.60 21.21 6.66
N ALA A 414 20.65 20.49 7.07
CA ALA A 414 21.65 19.92 6.15
C ALA A 414 21.19 18.57 5.54
N PHE A 415 20.07 18.02 6.03
CA PHE A 415 19.50 16.77 5.54
C PHE A 415 18.67 17.07 4.28
N GLY A 416 19.23 16.76 3.10
CA GLY A 416 18.57 16.98 1.81
C GLY A 416 19.45 17.56 0.71
N VAL A 417 20.67 18.01 1.03
CA VAL A 417 21.64 18.47 0.01
C VAL A 417 22.71 17.41 -0.18
N LEU A 418 22.61 16.66 -1.29
CA LEU A 418 23.70 15.81 -1.78
C LEU A 418 24.89 16.71 -2.15
N VAL A 419 25.85 16.88 -1.25
CA VAL A 419 27.16 17.44 -1.62
C VAL A 419 27.92 16.35 -2.38
N ARG A 420 27.84 16.37 -3.72
CA ARG A 420 28.79 15.64 -4.56
C ARG A 420 30.18 16.24 -4.34
N LYS A 421 31.02 15.55 -3.58
CA LYS A 421 32.46 15.83 -3.53
C LYS A 421 33.15 15.00 -4.62
N GLY A 422 33.66 15.67 -5.65
CA GLY A 422 34.63 15.06 -6.59
C GLY A 422 34.25 15.13 -8.07
N THR A 423 34.27 16.33 -8.64
CA THR A 423 34.73 16.55 -10.03
C THR A 423 35.48 17.87 -10.04
N SER A 424 36.80 17.82 -9.86
CA SER A 424 37.66 18.88 -10.36
C SER A 424 37.74 18.70 -11.87
N TYR A 425 37.35 19.72 -12.62
CA TYR A 425 37.88 19.92 -13.96
C TYR A 425 39.14 20.76 -13.80
N ASP A 426 40.29 20.09 -13.87
CA ASP A 426 41.51 20.56 -14.52
C ASP A 426 42.04 19.40 -15.36
#